data_AF-A0A1V6CQN2-F1
#
_entry.id   AF-A0A1V6CQN2-F1
#
_cell.length_a   1.000
_cell.length_b   1.000
_cell.length_c   1.000
_cell.angle_alpha   90.00
_cell.angle_beta   90.00
_cell.angle_gamma   90.00
#
_symmetry.space_group_name_H-M   'P 1'
#
loop_
_entity.id
_entity.type
_entity.pdbx_description
1 polymer ?
#
loop_
_entity_poly.entity_id
_entity_poly.type
_entity_poly.pdbx_seq_one_letter_code
_entity_poly.pdbx_strand_id
1 'polypeptide(L)'
;MGFPELASISVRYKLFDQVRAGLSTGFLPDMPRLGKWDNLFSLSGDFYYHFGRFSYSPDKRLFYVKLGMNCILQQPYEWDRAWWNSCFRVGGEIFTTRNFGLNLEGGFICNLNPERNWAHVDRFLPAINVNLFHRF
;
A
#
# COMPACT_ATOMS: atom_id res chain seq x y z
N MET A 1 -8.44 15.21 7.01
CA MET A 1 -8.46 14.79 5.60
C MET A 1 -7.47 13.66 5.46
N GLY A 2 -7.92 12.48 5.02
CA GLY A 2 -7.07 11.30 4.88
C GLY A 2 -6.00 11.51 3.81
N PHE A 3 -4.91 10.75 3.90
CA PHE A 3 -3.85 10.77 2.89
C PHE A 3 -4.38 10.08 1.63
N PRO A 4 -4.58 10.79 0.50
CA PRO A 4 -5.00 10.17 -0.74
C PRO A 4 -3.84 9.30 -1.21
N GLU A 5 -4.00 8.00 -1.15
CA GLU A 5 -2.93 7.16 -1.63
C GLU A 5 -2.87 7.10 -3.15
N LEU A 6 -1.62 7.01 -3.58
CA LEU A 6 -1.13 6.86 -4.92
C LEU A 6 -1.89 5.76 -5.67
N ALA A 7 -2.31 6.07 -6.91
CA ALA A 7 -2.62 5.00 -7.85
C ALA A 7 -1.37 4.14 -7.98
N SER A 8 -1.50 2.85 -7.70
CA SER A 8 -0.34 1.98 -7.53
C SER A 8 -0.48 0.68 -8.29
N ILE A 9 0.68 0.16 -8.71
CA ILE A 9 0.84 -1.14 -9.35
C ILE A 9 1.63 -2.01 -8.38
N SER A 10 1.16 -3.23 -8.13
CA SER A 10 1.86 -4.17 -7.26
C SER A 10 2.12 -5.53 -7.90
N VAL A 11 3.23 -6.13 -7.48
CA VAL A 11 3.58 -7.52 -7.74
C VAL A 11 3.53 -8.27 -6.42
N ARG A 12 2.86 -9.43 -6.41
CA ARG A 12 2.67 -10.25 -5.20
C ARG A 12 3.14 -11.68 -5.44
N TYR A 13 3.82 -12.22 -4.44
CA TYR A 13 4.29 -13.60 -4.40
C TYR A 13 3.59 -14.36 -3.25
N LYS A 14 3.05 -15.54 -3.54
CA LYS A 14 2.43 -16.43 -2.55
C LYS A 14 3.52 -17.14 -1.75
N LEU A 15 3.62 -16.84 -0.46
CA LEU A 15 4.55 -17.53 0.46
C LEU A 15 3.91 -18.79 1.03
N PHE A 16 2.65 -18.67 1.47
CA PHE A 16 1.84 -19.76 2.02
C PHE A 16 0.40 -19.60 1.54
N ASP A 17 -0.49 -20.53 1.88
CA ASP A 17 -1.90 -20.49 1.44
C ASP A 17 -2.63 -19.20 1.79
N GLN A 18 -2.24 -18.56 2.89
CA GLN A 18 -2.87 -17.36 3.41
C GLN A 18 -1.92 -16.16 3.43
N VAL A 19 -0.64 -16.34 3.10
CA VAL A 19 0.37 -15.29 3.27
C VAL A 19 0.96 -14.94 1.93
N ARG A 20 0.99 -13.64 1.62
CA ARG A 20 1.66 -13.10 0.44
C ARG A 20 2.60 -11.99 0.84
N ALA A 21 3.69 -11.86 0.12
CA ALA A 21 4.55 -10.69 0.17
C ALA A 21 4.45 -9.95 -1.17
N GLY A 22 4.57 -8.63 -1.16
CA GLY A 22 4.49 -7.86 -2.39
C GLY A 22 5.34 -6.60 -2.35
N LEU A 23 5.67 -6.14 -3.55
CA LEU A 23 6.28 -4.85 -3.79
C LEU A 23 5.28 -4.01 -4.60
N SER A 24 5.17 -2.73 -4.26
CA SER A 24 4.35 -1.80 -5.01
C SER A 24 5.09 -0.50 -5.31
N THR A 25 4.72 0.09 -6.43
CA THR A 25 5.11 1.45 -6.78
C THR A 25 3.86 2.27 -7.06
N GLY A 26 3.88 3.54 -6.65
CA GLY A 26 2.76 4.45 -6.78
C GLY A 26 3.23 5.83 -7.21
N PHE A 27 2.37 6.54 -7.93
CA PHE A 27 2.64 7.90 -8.39
C PHE A 27 1.44 8.82 -8.14
N LEU A 28 1.68 10.01 -7.57
CA LEU A 28 0.68 11.06 -7.37
C LEU A 28 1.19 12.25 -8.16
N PRO A 29 0.52 12.60 -9.27
CA PRO A 29 0.84 13.85 -9.94
C PRO A 29 0.52 15.02 -9.02
N ASP A 30 1.18 16.16 -9.25
CA ASP A 30 0.81 17.42 -8.62
C ASP A 30 -0.71 17.66 -8.75
N MET A 31 -1.37 17.84 -7.61
CA MET A 31 -2.81 18.08 -7.52
C MET A 31 -3.07 19.44 -6.85
N PRO A 32 -3.21 20.53 -7.62
CA PRO A 32 -3.36 21.89 -7.09
C PRO A 32 -4.52 22.07 -6.11
N ARG A 33 -5.53 21.18 -6.17
CA ARG A 33 -6.74 21.21 -5.31
C ARG A 33 -6.61 20.43 -4.00
N LEU A 34 -5.56 19.61 -3.84
CA LEU A 34 -5.34 18.75 -2.66
C LEU A 34 -4.18 19.22 -1.76
N GLY A 35 -3.57 20.37 -2.09
CA GLY A 35 -2.48 21.00 -1.36
C GLY A 35 -1.20 21.11 -2.20
N LYS A 36 -0.14 21.68 -1.63
CA LYS A 36 1.21 21.74 -2.24
C LYS A 36 1.92 20.39 -2.13
N TRP A 37 1.29 19.33 -2.62
CA TRP A 37 1.97 18.05 -2.76
C TRP A 37 2.53 18.02 -4.18
N ASP A 38 3.83 18.32 -4.30
CA ASP A 38 4.54 18.13 -5.56
C ASP A 38 4.47 16.65 -5.97
N ASN A 39 4.88 16.33 -7.19
CA ASN A 39 4.90 14.96 -7.70
C ASN A 39 5.53 13.99 -6.69
N LEU A 40 4.72 13.05 -6.19
CA LEU A 40 5.14 12.05 -5.23
C LEU A 40 5.33 10.71 -5.93
N PHE A 41 6.40 10.03 -5.57
CA PHE A 41 6.66 8.66 -5.95
C PHE A 41 6.74 7.81 -4.67
N SER A 42 6.15 6.62 -4.67
CA SER A 42 6.33 5.67 -3.57
C SER A 42 6.91 4.35 -4.04
N LEU A 43 7.71 3.75 -3.15
CA LEU A 43 8.07 2.35 -3.16
C LEU A 43 7.60 1.72 -1.86
N SER A 44 6.99 0.54 -1.94
CA SER A 44 6.43 -0.10 -0.76
C SER A 44 6.72 -1.60 -0.74
N GLY A 45 6.99 -2.11 0.46
CA GLY A 45 7.05 -3.54 0.76
C GLY A 45 5.92 -3.94 1.69
N ASP A 46 5.16 -4.95 1.30
CA ASP A 46 3.89 -5.30 1.94
C ASP A 46 3.80 -6.79 2.27
N PHE A 47 3.25 -7.11 3.43
CA PHE A 47 2.81 -8.44 3.83
C PHE A 47 1.30 -8.49 3.92
N TYR A 48 0.73 -9.54 3.36
CA TYR A 48 -0.70 -9.77 3.28
C TYR A 48 -1.04 -11.08 3.99
N TYR A 49 -2.04 -11.03 4.85
CA TYR A 49 -2.66 -12.21 5.42
C TYR A 49 -4.11 -12.31 4.97
N HIS A 50 -4.40 -13.29 4.13
CA HIS A 50 -5.70 -13.54 3.52
C HIS A 50 -6.59 -14.45 4.38
N PHE A 51 -7.79 -13.98 4.69
CA PHE A 51 -8.75 -14.66 5.53
C PHE A 51 -10.16 -14.68 4.91
N GLY A 52 -11.08 -15.36 5.59
CA GLY A 52 -12.46 -15.53 5.13
C GLY A 52 -12.66 -16.73 4.21
N ARG A 53 -13.89 -16.87 3.70
CA ARG A 53 -14.25 -17.97 2.80
C ARG A 53 -13.55 -17.81 1.45
N PHE A 54 -13.25 -18.95 0.84
CA PHE A 54 -12.82 -19.00 -0.56
C PHE A 54 -13.93 -18.39 -1.44
N SER A 55 -13.52 -17.61 -2.43
CA SER A 55 -14.38 -17.28 -3.56
C SER A 55 -14.57 -18.52 -4.45
N TYR A 56 -15.04 -18.33 -5.68
CA TYR A 56 -15.17 -19.36 -6.72
C TYR A 56 -13.93 -20.25 -6.95
N SER A 57 -12.76 -19.91 -6.38
CA SER A 57 -11.55 -20.73 -6.42
C SER A 57 -11.01 -20.97 -5.01
N PRO A 58 -10.62 -22.22 -4.67
CA PRO A 58 -10.07 -22.59 -3.37
C PRO A 58 -8.74 -21.91 -3.04
N ASP A 59 -8.09 -21.22 -3.98
CA ASP A 59 -6.85 -20.46 -3.73
C ASP A 59 -7.09 -18.95 -3.55
N LYS A 60 -8.36 -18.51 -3.65
CA LYS A 60 -8.73 -17.10 -3.74
C LYS A 60 -9.62 -16.69 -2.57
N ARG A 61 -8.99 -16.25 -1.49
CA ARG A 61 -9.66 -15.56 -0.39
C ARG A 61 -9.80 -14.08 -0.72
N LEU A 62 -10.99 -13.53 -0.45
CA LEU A 62 -11.35 -12.18 -0.87
C LEU A 62 -10.81 -11.11 0.09
N PHE A 63 -10.74 -11.41 1.39
CA PHE A 63 -10.38 -10.42 2.39
C PHE A 63 -8.95 -10.63 2.86
N TYR A 64 -8.28 -9.52 3.19
CA TYR A 64 -6.94 -9.55 3.75
C TYR A 64 -6.70 -8.44 4.75
N VAL A 65 -5.75 -8.69 5.65
CA VAL A 65 -5.05 -7.66 6.42
C VAL A 65 -3.69 -7.46 5.77
N LYS A 66 -3.28 -6.20 5.66
CA LYS A 66 -2.00 -5.78 5.11
C LYS A 66 -1.22 -5.00 6.15
N LEU A 67 0.05 -5.36 6.29
CA LEU A 67 1.07 -4.58 6.98
C LEU A 67 2.12 -4.20 5.95
N GLY A 68 2.43 -2.92 5.85
CA GLY A 68 3.37 -2.43 4.85
C GLY A 68 4.29 -1.35 5.37
N MET A 69 5.37 -1.13 4.64
CA MET A 69 6.27 -0.01 4.83
C MET A 69 6.49 0.67 3.48
N ASN A 70 6.26 1.99 3.46
CA ASN A 70 6.34 2.82 2.28
C ASN A 70 7.49 3.82 2.44
N CYS A 71 8.23 4.01 1.35
CA CYS A 71 9.20 5.07 1.17
C CYS A 71 8.64 6.03 0.12
N ILE A 72 8.40 7.27 0.49
CA ILE A 72 7.85 8.32 -0.38
C ILE A 72 8.96 9.31 -0.72
N LEU A 73 9.13 9.58 -2.01
CA LEU A 73 10.06 10.57 -2.55
C LEU A 73 9.24 11.72 -3.15
N GLN A 74 9.58 12.95 -2.79
CA GLN A 74 9.02 14.18 -3.37
C GLN A 74 10.02 14.76 -4.38
N GLN A 75 9.53 15.33 -5.49
CA GLN A 75 10.41 16.03 -6.43
C GLN A 75 11.12 17.26 -5.81
N PRO A 76 12.39 17.52 -6.16
CA PRO A 76 13.29 16.65 -6.94
C PRO A 76 13.62 15.40 -6.12
N TYR A 77 13.43 14.19 -6.68
CA TYR A 77 13.42 12.91 -5.96
C TYR A 77 14.73 12.61 -5.21
N GLU A 78 14.92 13.24 -4.06
CA GLU A 78 16.09 13.20 -3.21
C GLU A 78 15.87 12.16 -2.11
N TRP A 79 16.72 11.13 -2.05
CA TRP A 79 16.65 10.10 -1.02
C TRP A 79 16.84 10.64 0.39
N ASP A 80 17.61 11.72 0.53
CA ASP A 80 17.85 12.40 1.80
C ASP A 80 16.58 13.08 2.36
N ARG A 81 15.53 13.22 1.54
CA ARG A 81 14.22 13.76 1.94
C ARG A 81 13.11 12.70 1.92
N ALA A 82 13.47 11.42 1.86
CA ALA A 82 12.50 10.34 1.84
C ALA A 82 11.64 10.32 3.11
N TRP A 83 10.32 10.26 2.94
CA TRP A 83 9.40 10.04 4.04
C TRP A 83 9.06 8.56 4.16
N TRP A 84 9.24 8.04 5.36
CA TRP A 84 8.90 6.67 5.68
C TRP A 84 7.58 6.64 6.40
N ASN A 85 6.73 5.69 6.02
CA ASN A 85 5.55 5.41 6.80
C ASN A 85 5.25 3.92 6.81
N SER A 86 4.65 3.46 7.91
CA SER A 86 4.09 2.12 7.99
C SER A 86 2.59 2.19 7.78
N CYS A 87 2.00 1.16 7.20
CA CYS A 87 0.55 1.06 7.06
C CYS A 87 0.00 -0.23 7.64
N PHE A 88 -1.17 -0.12 8.23
CA PHE A 88 -2.02 -1.24 8.60
C PHE A 88 -3.37 -1.07 7.91
N ARG A 89 -3.76 -2.05 7.10
CA ARG A 89 -4.97 -1.97 6.27
C ARG A 89 -5.75 -3.25 6.28
N VAL A 90 -7.04 -3.11 6.05
CA VAL A 90 -7.95 -4.20 5.73
C VAL A 90 -8.52 -3.94 4.35
N GLY A 91 -8.54 -4.96 3.50
CA GLY A 91 -8.96 -4.82 2.12
C GLY A 91 -9.67 -6.03 1.57
N GLY A 92 -10.27 -5.81 0.40
CA GLY A 92 -10.90 -6.83 -0.43
C GLY A 92 -10.23 -6.91 -1.81
N GLU A 93 -10.07 -8.11 -2.35
CA GLU A 93 -9.58 -8.37 -3.70
C GLU A 93 -10.73 -8.77 -4.63
N ILE A 94 -10.77 -8.17 -5.83
CA ILE A 94 -11.62 -8.56 -6.94
C ILE A 94 -10.70 -9.08 -8.05
N PHE A 95 -10.91 -10.33 -8.47
CA PHE A 95 -10.06 -10.96 -9.48
C PHE A 95 -10.67 -10.81 -10.87
N THR A 96 -9.98 -10.10 -11.76
CA THR A 96 -10.37 -10.01 -13.18
C THR A 96 -9.92 -11.25 -13.95
N THR A 97 -8.74 -11.81 -13.63
CA THR A 97 -8.21 -13.01 -14.28
C THR A 97 -7.60 -14.00 -13.27
N ARG A 98 -6.89 -15.03 -13.76
CA ARG A 98 -6.10 -15.91 -12.90
C ARG A 98 -4.92 -15.19 -12.26
N ASN A 99 -4.33 -14.18 -12.89
CA ASN A 99 -3.10 -13.55 -12.41
C ASN A 99 -3.24 -12.05 -12.10
N PHE A 100 -4.35 -11.43 -12.50
CA PHE A 100 -4.61 -10.01 -12.28
C PHE A 100 -5.86 -9.79 -11.44
N GLY A 101 -5.82 -8.75 -10.62
CA GLY A 101 -6.97 -8.29 -9.85
C GLY A 101 -6.82 -6.83 -9.43
N LEU A 102 -7.93 -6.30 -8.94
CA LEU A 102 -8.02 -5.01 -8.29
C LEU A 102 -8.24 -5.24 -6.80
N ASN A 103 -7.69 -4.37 -5.96
CA ASN A 103 -8.06 -4.34 -4.55
C ASN A 103 -8.52 -2.95 -4.14
N LEU A 104 -9.36 -2.96 -3.11
CA LEU A 104 -9.79 -1.77 -2.38
C LEU A 104 -9.44 -2.01 -0.92
N GLU A 105 -8.69 -1.11 -0.33
CA GLU A 105 -8.26 -1.21 1.05
C GLU A 105 -8.43 0.10 1.81
N GLY A 106 -8.77 -0.03 3.08
CA GLY A 106 -8.89 1.06 4.02
C GLY A 106 -8.13 0.76 5.30
N GLY A 107 -7.56 1.79 5.93
CA GLY A 107 -6.85 1.61 7.18
C GLY A 107 -6.14 2.87 7.63
N PHE A 108 -4.97 2.68 8.26
CA PHE A 108 -4.20 3.76 8.86
C PHE A 108 -2.75 3.72 8.38
N ILE A 109 -2.17 4.91 8.25
CA ILE A 109 -0.76 5.14 7.98
C ILE A 109 -0.15 5.82 9.21
N CYS A 110 1.05 5.38 9.57
CA CYS A 110 1.86 5.91 10.65
C CYS A 110 3.13 6.48 10.04
N ASN A 111 3.32 7.80 10.13
CA ASN A 111 4.58 8.41 9.70
C ASN A 111 5.70 7.99 10.66
N LEU A 112 6.82 7.55 10.09
CA LEU A 112 8.03 7.18 10.79
C LEU A 112 9.04 8.32 10.63
N ASN A 113 9.61 8.78 11.73
CA ASN A 113 10.60 9.84 11.73
C ASN A 113 12.00 9.28 12.07
N PRO A 114 12.80 8.92 11.06
CA PRO A 114 14.10 8.30 11.29
C PRO A 114 15.09 9.21 12.02
N GLU A 115 14.95 10.54 11.90
CA GLU A 115 15.83 11.51 12.58
C GLU A 115 15.58 11.57 14.10
N ARG A 116 14.36 11.28 14.55
CA ARG A 116 14.02 11.25 15.98
C ARG A 116 14.16 9.86 16.58
N ASN A 117 13.48 8.87 15.98
CA ASN A 117 13.50 7.46 16.32
C ASN A 117 12.54 6.73 15.37
N TRP A 118 12.94 5.61 14.77
CA TRP A 118 12.06 4.77 13.94
C TRP A 118 10.81 4.27 14.66
N ALA A 119 10.81 4.24 16.00
CA ALA A 119 9.65 3.91 16.81
C ALA A 119 8.73 5.10 17.12
N HIS A 120 9.12 6.33 16.79
CA HIS A 120 8.31 7.52 17.04
C HIS A 120 7.23 7.66 15.96
N VAL A 121 5.98 7.40 16.36
CA VAL A 121 4.80 7.57 15.51
C VAL A 121 4.29 8.99 15.72
N ASP A 122 4.50 9.85 14.72
CA ASP A 122 4.07 11.25 14.81
C ASP A 122 2.54 11.37 14.73
N ARG A 123 1.91 10.70 13.75
CA ARG A 123 0.47 10.79 13.48
C ARG A 123 -0.07 9.52 12.84
N PHE A 124 -1.30 9.14 13.23
CA PHE A 124 -2.13 8.18 12.51
C PHE A 124 -3.02 8.92 11.52
N LEU A 125 -2.91 8.57 10.24
CA LEU A 125 -3.72 9.15 9.18
C LEU A 125 -4.61 8.06 8.58
N PRO A 126 -5.92 8.28 8.43
CA PRO A 126 -6.76 7.37 7.68
C PRO A 126 -6.31 7.36 6.21
N ALA A 127 -6.31 6.18 5.61
CA ALA A 127 -5.87 5.94 4.25
C ALA A 127 -6.81 4.99 3.52
N ILE A 128 -7.01 5.28 2.23
CA ILE A 128 -7.76 4.45 1.30
C ILE A 128 -6.91 4.28 0.05
N ASN A 129 -6.80 3.06 -0.45
CA ASN A 129 -6.03 2.74 -1.64
C ASN A 129 -6.84 1.90 -2.63
N VAL A 130 -6.61 2.16 -3.91
CA VAL A 130 -7.02 1.29 -5.01
C VAL A 130 -5.76 0.88 -5.76
N ASN A 131 -5.51 -0.43 -5.84
CA ASN A 131 -4.32 -0.97 -6.46
C ASN A 131 -4.66 -2.06 -7.48
N LEU A 132 -3.99 -1.96 -8.64
CA LEU A 132 -3.95 -3.04 -9.62
C LEU A 132 -2.77 -3.97 -9.28
N PHE A 133 -3.04 -5.25 -9.12
CA PHE A 133 -2.02 -6.23 -8.75
C PHE A 133 -1.88 -7.36 -9.76
N HIS A 134 -0.64 -7.83 -9.89
CA HIS A 134 -0.27 -9.07 -10.54
C HIS A 134 0.23 -10.09 -9.51
N ARG A 135 -0.19 -11.35 -9.62
CA ARG A 135 0.24 -12.44 -8.74
C ARG A 135 0.95 -13.55 -9.52
N PHE A 136 1.99 -14.11 -8.89
CA PHE A 136 2.71 -15.30 -9.32
C PHE A 136 2.37 -16.50 -8.43
#